data_AF-A0A0U5GYG2-F1
#
_entry.id   AF-A0A0U5GYG2-F1
#
_cell.length_a   1.000
_cell.length_b   1.000
_cell.length_c   1.000
_cell.angle_alpha   90.00
_cell.angle_beta   90.00
_cell.angle_gamma   90.00
#
_symmetry.space_group_name_H-M   'P 1'
#
loop_
_entity.id
_entity.type
_entity.pdbx_description
1 polymer ?
#
loop_
_entity_poly.entity_id
_entity_poly.type
_entity_poly.pdbx_seq_one_letter_code
_entity_poly.pdbx_strand_id
1 'polypeptide(L)'
;MVEQTEQGLSDQYPRASPWPIPFVLGFVISEIGILFDGLLPVAVGGLVLLAGSVVGILRESGFAATLYRPALAVGALFGAGGAALYVATSATARGLALAGTGVVVVAASVALFLYETGRL
;
A
#
# COMPACT_ATOMS: atom_id res chain seq x y z
N MET A 1 6.49 54.84 10.40
CA MET A 1 5.91 53.89 9.45
C MET A 1 6.46 52.53 9.82
N VAL A 2 5.73 51.77 10.63
CA VAL A 2 6.20 50.45 11.09
C VAL A 2 5.88 49.48 9.96
N GLU A 3 6.92 48.98 9.30
CA GLU A 3 6.82 47.90 8.33
C GLU A 3 6.38 46.65 9.12
N GLN A 4 5.11 46.28 8.98
CA GLN A 4 4.63 45.00 9.49
C GLN A 4 5.19 43.92 8.56
N THR A 5 6.38 43.44 8.88
CA THR A 5 6.87 42.16 8.37
C THR A 5 5.85 41.11 8.82
N GLU A 6 5.04 40.59 7.90
CA GLU A 6 4.28 39.36 8.14
C GLU A 6 5.30 38.22 8.33
N GLN A 7 5.82 38.11 9.56
CA GLN A 7 6.69 37.03 9.99
C GLN A 7 5.89 35.72 9.94
N GLY A 8 6.25 34.86 8.99
CA GLY A 8 6.25 33.42 9.21
C GLY A 8 4.90 32.72 9.23
N LEU A 9 3.94 33.14 8.42
CA LEU A 9 2.91 32.20 7.97
C LEU A 9 3.59 31.26 6.97
N SER A 10 4.00 30.09 7.44
CA SER A 10 4.24 28.95 6.57
C SER A 10 2.94 28.68 5.80
N ASP A 11 2.80 29.27 4.61
CA ASP A 11 1.64 29.16 3.70
C ASP A 11 1.30 27.71 3.32
N GLN A 12 2.16 26.76 3.68
CA GLN A 12 1.81 25.36 3.74
C GLN A 12 1.51 25.01 5.19
N TYR A 13 0.24 25.15 5.59
CA TYR A 13 -0.28 24.31 6.67
C TYR A 13 0.01 22.87 6.23
N PRO A 14 0.90 22.12 6.89
CA PRO A 14 1.19 20.76 6.48
C PRO A 14 -0.12 20.00 6.56
N ARG A 15 -0.74 19.71 5.41
CA ARG A 15 -1.86 18.79 5.41
C ARG A 15 -1.28 17.47 5.89
N ALA A 16 -1.76 16.99 7.02
CA ALA A 16 -1.41 15.68 7.49
C ALA A 16 -1.77 14.68 6.38
N SER A 17 -0.79 13.91 5.92
CA SER A 17 -1.04 12.87 4.93
C SER A 17 -2.08 11.89 5.50
N PRO A 18 -3.08 11.46 4.71
CA PRO A 18 -4.13 10.58 5.19
C PRO A 18 -3.67 9.11 5.32
N TRP A 19 -2.54 8.73 4.74
CA TRP A 19 -2.09 7.34 4.61
C TRP A 19 -1.43 6.68 5.84
N PRO A 20 -0.82 7.38 6.81
CA PRO A 20 -0.19 6.72 7.96
C PRO A 20 -1.16 5.89 8.80
N ILE A 21 -2.41 6.36 8.96
CA ILE A 21 -3.44 5.64 9.72
C ILE A 21 -3.81 4.31 9.05
N PRO A 22 -4.23 4.26 7.77
CA PRO A 22 -4.47 2.98 7.10
C PRO A 22 -3.19 2.15 7.02
N PHE A 23 -2.00 2.72 6.81
CA PHE A 23 -0.75 1.94 6.82
C PHE A 23 -0.59 1.13 8.12
N VAL A 24 -0.73 1.77 9.27
CA VAL A 24 -0.62 1.11 10.58
C VAL A 24 -1.74 0.10 10.79
N LEU A 25 -2.99 0.46 10.43
CA LEU A 25 -4.12 -0.46 10.53
C LEU A 25 -3.93 -1.69 9.65
N GLY A 26 -3.43 -1.53 8.42
CA GLY A 26 -3.16 -2.61 7.50
C GLY A 26 -2.12 -3.59 8.06
N PHE A 27 -1.07 -3.06 8.67
CA PHE A 27 -0.07 -3.86 9.38
C PHE A 27 -0.69 -4.66 10.53
N VAL A 28 -1.41 -4.01 11.45
CA VAL A 28 -2.03 -4.67 12.62
C VAL A 28 -3.07 -5.71 12.19
N ILE A 29 -3.95 -5.36 11.25
CA ILE A 29 -4.98 -6.28 10.72
C ILE A 29 -4.33 -7.48 10.03
N SER A 30 -3.23 -7.26 9.29
CA SER A 30 -2.52 -8.35 8.63
C SER A 30 -1.96 -9.36 9.62
N GLU A 31 -1.37 -8.89 10.72
CA GLU A 31 -0.86 -9.74 11.79
C GLU A 31 -1.99 -10.50 12.49
N ILE A 32 -3.14 -9.86 12.76
CA ILE A 32 -4.31 -10.56 13.30
C ILE A 32 -4.75 -11.70 12.36
N GLY A 33 -4.81 -11.46 11.05
CA GLY A 33 -5.19 -12.51 10.10
C GLY A 33 -4.19 -13.68 10.02
N ILE A 34 -2.91 -13.42 10.32
CA ILE A 34 -1.83 -14.44 10.30
C ILE A 34 -1.74 -15.19 11.63
N LEU A 35 -1.93 -14.51 12.76
CA LEU A 35 -1.78 -15.09 14.10
C LEU A 35 -2.97 -15.94 14.51
N PHE A 36 -4.17 -15.63 13.99
CA PHE A 36 -5.38 -16.39 14.27
C PHE A 36 -5.71 -17.31 13.09
N ASP A 37 -5.72 -18.61 13.35
CA ASP A 37 -5.98 -19.63 12.33
C ASP A 37 -7.34 -19.41 11.65
N GLY A 38 -7.38 -19.62 10.33
CA GLY A 38 -8.59 -19.50 9.51
C GLY A 38 -8.94 -18.07 9.06
N LEU A 39 -8.20 -17.04 9.48
CA LEU A 39 -8.44 -15.64 9.10
C LEU A 39 -7.57 -15.15 7.92
N LEU A 40 -7.20 -16.05 7.02
CA LEU A 40 -6.36 -15.71 5.86
C LEU A 40 -6.94 -14.57 4.99
N PRO A 41 -8.26 -14.46 4.73
CA PRO A 41 -8.81 -13.30 4.03
C PRO A 41 -8.61 -11.97 4.76
N VAL A 42 -8.61 -11.97 6.09
CA VAL A 42 -8.33 -10.78 6.92
C VAL A 42 -6.86 -10.37 6.76
N ALA A 43 -5.94 -11.35 6.72
CA ALA A 43 -4.53 -11.09 6.47
C ALA A 43 -4.32 -10.42 5.11
N VAL A 44 -4.94 -10.99 4.06
CA VAL A 44 -4.87 -10.45 2.70
C VAL A 44 -5.46 -9.04 2.66
N GLY A 45 -6.61 -8.81 3.30
CA GLY A 45 -7.24 -7.48 3.37
C GLY A 45 -6.36 -6.44 4.05
N GLY A 46 -5.74 -6.78 5.19
CA GLY A 46 -4.78 -5.92 5.88
C GLY A 46 -3.56 -5.58 5.02
N LEU A 47 -2.98 -6.58 4.34
CA LEU A 47 -1.85 -6.39 3.44
C LEU A 47 -2.20 -5.59 2.18
N VAL A 48 -3.41 -5.73 1.63
CA VAL A 48 -3.89 -4.90 0.51
C VAL A 48 -3.99 -3.44 0.96
N LEU A 49 -4.53 -3.20 2.16
CA LEU A 49 -4.68 -1.87 2.73
C LEU A 49 -3.32 -1.23 3.04
N LEU A 50 -2.36 -2.03 3.52
CA LEU A 50 -0.95 -1.65 3.66
C LEU A 50 -0.33 -1.26 2.31
N ALA A 51 -0.45 -2.12 1.29
CA ALA A 51 0.08 -1.89 -0.04
C ALA A 51 -0.52 -0.63 -0.70
N GLY A 52 -1.84 -0.46 -0.60
CA GLY A 52 -2.53 0.74 -1.08
C GLY A 52 -2.04 2.02 -0.40
N SER A 53 -1.75 1.96 0.91
CA SER A 53 -1.20 3.10 1.65
C SER A 53 0.21 3.47 1.17
N VAL A 54 1.07 2.48 0.92
CA VAL A 54 2.41 2.72 0.33
C VAL A 54 2.30 3.37 -1.04
N VAL A 55 1.42 2.84 -1.90
CA VAL A 55 1.16 3.41 -3.23
C VAL A 55 0.65 4.85 -3.13
N GLY A 56 -0.26 5.11 -2.20
CA GLY A 56 -0.81 6.43 -1.92
C GLY A 56 0.27 7.42 -1.48
N ILE A 57 1.15 7.02 -0.55
CA ILE A 57 2.29 7.82 -0.09
C ILE A 57 3.24 8.14 -1.24
N LEU A 58 3.58 7.16 -2.08
CA LEU A 58 4.46 7.37 -3.25
C LEU A 58 3.86 8.36 -4.25
N ARG A 59 2.54 8.31 -4.46
CA ARG A 59 1.83 9.24 -5.35
C ARG A 59 1.75 10.64 -4.74
N GLU A 60 1.40 10.76 -3.46
CA GLU A 60 1.30 12.04 -2.74
C GLU A 60 2.66 12.73 -2.63
N SER A 61 3.73 11.97 -2.39
CA SER A 61 5.09 12.50 -2.28
C SER A 61 5.73 12.89 -3.62
N GLY A 62 5.03 12.66 -4.75
CA GLY A 62 5.55 12.96 -6.09
C GLY A 62 6.57 11.97 -6.64
N PHE A 63 6.83 10.85 -5.96
CA PHE A 63 7.73 9.79 -6.45
C PHE A 63 7.14 8.99 -7.62
N ALA A 64 5.82 9.00 -7.77
CA ALA A 64 5.13 8.33 -8.87
C ALA A 64 4.12 9.27 -9.53
N ALA A 65 4.19 9.40 -10.86
CA ALA A 65 3.22 10.17 -11.64
C ALA A 65 1.88 9.44 -11.87
N THR A 66 1.88 8.12 -11.73
CA THR A 66 0.75 7.21 -12.01
C THR A 66 0.52 6.28 -10.83
N LEU A 67 -0.70 5.80 -10.61
CA LEU A 67 -1.00 4.82 -9.56
C LEU A 67 -0.64 3.39 -9.99
N TYR A 68 -0.78 3.04 -11.27
CA TYR A 68 -0.60 1.65 -11.70
C TYR A 68 0.85 1.14 -11.54
N ARG A 69 1.86 1.98 -11.80
CA ARG A 69 3.29 1.61 -11.72
C ARG A 69 3.74 1.21 -10.31
N PRO A 70 3.58 2.04 -9.27
CA PRO A 70 3.94 1.66 -7.90
C PRO A 70 3.08 0.48 -7.42
N ALA A 71 1.80 0.42 -7.78
CA ALA A 71 0.96 -0.74 -7.46
C ALA A 71 1.50 -2.04 -8.08
N LEU A 72 1.95 -2.00 -9.34
CA LEU A 72 2.56 -3.16 -10.00
C LEU A 72 3.83 -3.60 -9.28
N ALA A 73 4.70 -2.65 -8.91
CA ALA A 73 5.95 -2.95 -8.21
C ALA A 73 5.69 -3.58 -6.84
N VAL A 74 4.79 -3.00 -6.04
CA VAL A 74 4.42 -3.53 -4.72
C VAL A 74 3.76 -4.91 -4.86
N GLY A 75 2.82 -5.07 -5.80
CA GLY A 75 2.16 -6.34 -6.07
C GLY A 75 3.13 -7.43 -6.52
N ALA A 76 4.09 -7.11 -7.38
CA ALA A 76 5.14 -8.04 -7.80
C ALA A 76 6.06 -8.43 -6.65
N LEU A 77 6.47 -7.48 -5.80
CA LEU A 77 7.29 -7.74 -4.62
C LEU A 77 6.57 -8.65 -3.62
N PHE A 78 5.28 -8.39 -3.36
CA PHE A 78 4.48 -9.22 -2.45
C PHE A 78 4.23 -10.60 -3.05
N GLY A 79 3.91 -10.67 -4.35
CA GLY A 79 3.71 -11.93 -5.05
C GLY A 79 4.97 -12.81 -5.03
N ALA A 80 6.11 -12.26 -5.44
CA ALA A 80 7.38 -12.96 -5.47
C ALA A 80 7.88 -13.32 -4.05
N GLY A 81 7.78 -12.38 -3.11
CA GLY A 81 8.15 -12.62 -1.71
C GLY A 81 7.29 -13.68 -1.05
N GLY A 82 5.97 -13.65 -1.28
CA GLY A 82 5.05 -14.66 -0.77
C GLY A 82 5.29 -16.04 -1.37
N ALA A 83 5.52 -16.12 -2.68
CA ALA A 83 5.89 -17.37 -3.34
C ALA A 83 7.22 -17.92 -2.82
N ALA A 84 8.23 -17.06 -2.64
CA ALA A 84 9.51 -17.44 -2.07
C ALA A 84 9.35 -17.96 -0.63
N LEU A 85 8.57 -17.29 0.22
CA LEU A 85 8.29 -17.74 1.59
C LEU A 85 7.58 -19.09 1.61
N TYR A 86 6.62 -19.30 0.71
CA TYR A 86 5.87 -20.55 0.61
C TYR A 86 6.77 -21.74 0.21
N VAL A 87 7.71 -21.53 -0.72
CA VAL A 87 8.58 -22.60 -1.24
C VAL A 87 9.81 -22.82 -0.35
N ALA A 88 10.37 -21.77 0.23
CA ALA A 88 11.66 -21.82 0.94
C ALA A 88 11.54 -22.01 2.46
N THR A 89 10.34 -21.91 3.04
CA THR A 89 10.14 -21.95 4.51
C THR A 89 8.91 -22.76 4.92
N SER A 90 8.77 -23.04 6.21
CA SER A 90 7.55 -23.66 6.79
C SER A 90 6.42 -22.65 7.06
N ALA A 91 6.61 -21.36 6.75
CA ALA A 91 5.64 -20.29 7.02
C ALA A 91 4.53 -20.22 5.95
N THR A 92 3.82 -21.33 5.74
CA THR A 92 2.83 -21.49 4.65
C THR A 92 1.73 -20.43 4.67
N ALA A 93 1.14 -20.14 5.82
CA ALA A 93 0.09 -19.13 5.96
C ALA A 93 0.56 -17.73 5.55
N ARG A 94 1.78 -17.34 5.97
CA ARG A 94 2.39 -16.05 5.61
C ARG A 94 2.69 -15.98 4.12
N GLY A 95 3.26 -17.05 3.55
CA GLY A 95 3.53 -17.15 2.13
C GLY A 95 2.26 -17.02 1.29
N LEU A 96 1.19 -17.73 1.65
CA LEU A 96 -0.10 -17.67 0.96
C LEU A 96 -0.77 -16.30 1.08
N ALA A 97 -0.78 -15.70 2.28
CA ALA A 97 -1.35 -14.37 2.48
C ALA A 97 -0.61 -13.32 1.64
N LEU A 98 0.73 -13.30 1.70
CA LEU A 98 1.54 -12.34 0.97
C LEU A 98 1.44 -12.53 -0.55
N ALA A 99 1.49 -13.78 -1.03
CA ALA A 99 1.33 -14.10 -2.45
C ALA A 99 -0.07 -13.74 -2.95
N GLY A 100 -1.11 -14.06 -2.17
CA GLY A 100 -2.50 -13.72 -2.46
C GLY A 100 -2.71 -12.22 -2.57
N THR A 101 -2.15 -11.44 -1.63
CA THR A 101 -2.15 -9.97 -1.76
C THR A 101 -1.43 -9.51 -3.01
N GLY A 102 -0.28 -10.09 -3.36
CA GLY A 102 0.42 -9.79 -4.60
C GLY A 102 -0.48 -9.92 -5.83
N VAL A 103 -1.22 -11.02 -5.93
CA VAL A 103 -2.20 -11.25 -7.02
C VAL A 103 -3.28 -10.16 -7.05
N VAL A 104 -3.88 -9.85 -5.89
CA VAL A 104 -4.93 -8.83 -5.78
C VAL A 104 -4.40 -7.44 -6.18
N VAL A 105 -3.22 -7.07 -5.71
CA VAL A 105 -2.61 -5.76 -6.00
C VAL A 105 -2.18 -5.65 -7.46
N VAL A 106 -1.67 -6.72 -8.08
CA VAL A 106 -1.39 -6.74 -9.52
C VAL A 106 -2.68 -6.60 -10.33
N ALA A 107 -3.76 -7.29 -9.97
CA ALA A 107 -5.04 -7.13 -10.63
C ALA A 107 -5.57 -5.69 -10.51
N ALA A 108 -5.46 -5.08 -9.32
CA ALA A 108 -5.80 -3.68 -9.10
C ALA A 108 -4.92 -2.73 -9.93
N SER A 109 -3.61 -3.02 -10.06
CA SER A 109 -2.70 -2.26 -10.91
C SER A 109 -3.14 -2.31 -12.38
N VAL A 110 -3.54 -3.47 -12.88
CA VAL A 110 -4.07 -3.59 -14.26
C VAL A 110 -5.34 -2.76 -14.42
N ALA A 111 -6.27 -2.81 -13.46
CA ALA A 111 -7.48 -1.98 -13.48
C ALA A 111 -7.15 -0.47 -13.48
N LEU A 112 -6.20 -0.05 -12.62
CA LEU A 112 -5.71 1.33 -12.57
C LEU A 112 -5.04 1.76 -13.88
N PHE A 113 -4.29 0.88 -14.52
CA PHE A 113 -3.67 1.15 -15.81
C PHE A 113 -4.73 1.41 -16.88
N LEU A 114 -5.76 0.57 -16.95
CA LEU A 114 -6.85 0.73 -17.90
C LEU A 114 -7.62 2.04 -17.67
N TYR A 115 -7.86 2.40 -16.41
CA TYR A 115 -8.50 3.66 -16.02
C TYR A 115 -7.63 4.88 -16.35
N GLU A 116 -6.36 4.89 -15.94
CA GLU A 116 -5.43 6.02 -16.19
C GLU A 116 -5.11 6.20 -17.69
N THR A 117 -5.34 5.18 -18.54
CA THR A 117 -5.15 5.25 -20.00
C THR A 117 -6.45 5.50 -20.78
N GLY A 118 -7.60 5.66 -20.11
CA GLY A 118 -8.90 5.90 -20.75
C GLY A 118 -9.45 4.72 -21.55
N ARG A 119 -9.04 3.49 -21.19
CA ARG A 119 -9.53 2.24 -21.80
C ARG A 119 -10.74 1.66 -21.06
N LEU A 120 -11.07 2.23 -19.90
CA LEU A 120 -12.24 2.04 -19.05
C LEU A 120 -12.77 3.43 -18.68
#